data_AF-A0A5N5DHH7-F1
#
_entry.id   AF-A0A5N5DHH7-F1
#
_cell.length_a   1.000
_cell.length_b   1.000
_cell.length_c   1.000
_cell.angle_alpha   90.00
_cell.angle_beta   90.00
_cell.angle_gamma   90.00
#
_symmetry.space_group_name_H-M   'P 1'
#
loop_
_entity.id
_entity.type
_entity.pdbx_description
1 polymer ?
#
loop_
_entity_poly.entity_id
_entity_poly.type
_entity_poly.pdbx_seq_one_letter_code
_entity_poly.pdbx_strand_id
1 'polypeptide(L)'
;MVYSTKLRAIAASGLLAGSAAAAGCSAPDGGVLTVGVDDVLEISSCKTFEGSIAISEEVFGSIALDGIEEITGSLIVDSAETLTYFSADSLTTIGGLELKDSPIFTGFDLPSLNKVESLSLASLPLLWEVDFGSTIQECSTVEVRDTYLTSLELDVLEPEKIIIEENDFLWSVSVASTSVEEITIGGNTNAVDISFPQLESAKQITISNATGLSFPSLTSIEESITITESYLETFDFSTLETIGGSLEISGVWDLESLSLSALKSVGGDLKINDCGFTSVAFESLEEVKGDLSFDFASLEEFTFESLTTVGGSWDISGSSSAEFSCSDFDSIVKGGVNCGTSDEPEEPAEETTTPPVRSTPVASIPTDLSSTPALTIPSVSVPIVATPTTPSAFVTPKPSTPGAGVKSSTVISSKEIITETLKNGSTVTLTSWTPVATIPVATTPAATPSIPIVPFDGKASGLSPMAGLVGLVSAAMLFCLL
;
A
#
# COMPACT_ATOMS: atom_id res chain seq x y z
N MET A 1 19.89 12.35 -21.88
CA MET A 1 21.29 12.81 -21.81
C MET A 1 21.31 14.33 -21.84
N VAL A 2 21.26 14.96 -20.67
CA VAL A 2 21.57 16.38 -20.52
C VAL A 2 22.60 16.47 -19.40
N TYR A 3 23.73 17.08 -19.74
CA TYR A 3 24.94 17.19 -18.93
C TYR A 3 24.66 17.98 -17.64
N SER A 4 24.88 17.33 -16.49
CA SER A 4 25.02 17.99 -15.19
C SER A 4 26.34 18.76 -15.19
N THR A 5 26.24 20.09 -15.12
CA THR A 5 27.39 20.96 -14.88
C THR A 5 27.17 21.60 -13.52
N LYS A 6 27.88 21.10 -12.51
CA LYS A 6 27.96 21.69 -11.17
C LYS A 6 28.43 23.15 -11.29
N LEU A 7 27.52 24.11 -11.09
CA LEU A 7 27.90 25.49 -10.80
C LEU A 7 27.78 25.73 -9.30
N ARG A 8 28.93 25.93 -8.66
CA ARG A 8 29.04 26.54 -7.34
C ARG A 8 28.70 28.02 -7.49
N ALA A 9 27.57 28.47 -6.96
CA ALA A 9 27.28 29.88 -6.80
C ALA A 9 27.59 30.27 -5.34
N ILE A 10 28.69 31.00 -5.17
CA ILE A 10 28.95 31.80 -3.97
C ILE A 10 28.22 33.12 -4.20
N ALA A 11 27.11 33.35 -3.50
CA ALA A 11 26.47 34.65 -3.45
C ALA A 11 26.87 35.33 -2.14
N ALA A 12 27.48 36.52 -2.26
CA ALA A 12 27.86 37.35 -1.14
C ALA A 12 26.91 38.56 -1.05
N SER A 13 26.52 38.86 0.19
CA SER A 13 26.10 40.16 0.74
C SER A 13 24.66 40.64 0.50
N GLY A 14 23.87 40.58 1.59
CA GLY A 14 22.71 41.42 1.87
C GLY A 14 22.48 41.49 3.39
N LEU A 15 22.98 42.55 4.04
CA LEU A 15 22.86 42.84 5.47
C LEU A 15 21.42 43.24 5.81
N LEU A 16 20.75 42.60 6.80
CA LEU A 16 19.83 43.24 7.78
C LEU A 16 19.25 42.22 8.81
N ALA A 17 19.23 42.67 10.08
CA ALA A 17 18.57 42.12 11.29
C ALA A 17 19.03 40.73 11.81
N GLY A 18 19.83 40.75 12.88
CA GLY A 18 20.43 39.55 13.45
C GLY A 18 19.44 38.59 14.12
N SER A 19 19.52 37.33 13.72
CA SER A 19 19.35 36.18 14.60
C SER A 19 20.58 36.08 15.50
N ALA A 20 20.39 35.65 16.74
CA ALA A 20 21.49 35.41 17.66
C ALA A 20 22.43 34.36 17.06
N ALA A 21 23.72 34.72 16.93
CA ALA A 21 24.77 33.79 16.56
C ALA A 21 24.68 32.53 17.42
N ALA A 22 24.58 31.36 16.79
CA ALA A 22 24.58 30.07 17.47
C ALA A 22 26.01 29.77 17.93
N ALA A 23 26.44 30.41 19.02
CA ALA A 23 27.76 30.16 19.62
C ALA A 23 27.83 28.83 20.40
N GLY A 24 26.94 27.87 20.13
CA GLY A 24 26.90 26.57 20.80
C GLY A 24 25.97 25.57 20.12
N CYS A 25 26.23 24.29 20.34
CA CYS A 25 25.43 23.15 19.87
C CYS A 25 24.11 22.99 20.63
N SER A 26 23.41 24.10 20.86
CA SER A 26 22.21 24.16 21.68
C SER A 26 21.31 25.30 21.24
N ALA A 27 20.01 25.04 21.18
CA ALA A 27 19.01 26.07 20.96
C ALA A 27 18.97 27.08 22.11
N PRO A 28 18.65 28.37 21.84
CA PRO A 28 18.45 29.37 22.88
C PRO A 28 17.38 28.89 23.88
N ASP A 29 17.70 28.94 25.18
CA ASP A 29 16.84 28.49 26.28
C ASP A 29 16.29 27.04 26.15
N GLY A 30 16.96 26.18 25.36
CA GLY A 30 16.50 24.80 25.08
C GLY A 30 15.29 24.72 24.15
N GLY A 31 14.94 25.82 23.48
CA GLY A 31 13.81 25.93 22.57
C GLY A 31 14.13 25.51 21.14
N VAL A 32 13.83 26.40 20.19
CA VAL A 32 14.02 26.19 18.76
C VAL A 32 15.08 27.16 18.23
N LEU A 33 16.08 26.67 17.50
CA LEU A 33 17.01 27.48 16.73
C LEU A 33 16.57 27.51 15.27
N THR A 34 16.27 28.69 14.74
CA THR A 34 16.02 28.87 13.30
C THR A 34 17.35 28.97 12.55
N VAL A 35 17.53 28.15 11.51
CA VAL A 35 18.78 27.97 10.76
C VAL A 35 18.54 28.32 9.29
N GLY A 36 19.34 29.25 8.77
CA GLY A 36 19.49 29.51 7.34
C GLY A 36 20.74 28.87 6.75
N VAL A 37 20.99 29.08 5.45
CA VAL A 37 22.16 28.53 4.75
C VAL A 37 23.50 28.98 5.32
N ASP A 38 23.55 30.18 5.90
CA ASP A 38 24.77 30.73 6.49
C ASP A 38 25.08 30.13 7.88
N ASP A 39 24.04 29.66 8.58
CA ASP A 39 24.14 29.12 9.95
C ASP A 39 24.56 27.64 9.97
N VAL A 40 24.33 26.91 8.86
CA VAL A 40 24.67 25.48 8.71
C VAL A 40 26.14 25.20 9.06
N LEU A 41 27.05 26.09 8.67
CA LEU A 41 28.47 25.92 8.94
C LEU A 41 28.80 25.97 10.44
N GLU A 42 28.04 26.73 11.23
CA GLU A 42 28.25 26.84 12.68
C GLU A 42 27.78 25.55 13.39
N ILE A 43 26.61 25.04 13.01
CA ILE A 43 26.02 23.83 13.60
C ILE A 43 26.62 22.52 13.08
N SER A 44 27.20 22.50 11.87
CA SER A 44 27.87 21.31 11.30
C SER A 44 29.07 20.79 12.13
N SER A 45 29.58 21.63 13.04
CA SER A 45 30.63 21.22 13.99
C SER A 45 30.10 20.40 15.18
N CYS A 46 28.78 20.34 15.35
CA CYS A 46 28.09 19.66 16.44
C CYS A 46 27.74 18.23 16.05
N LYS A 47 28.12 17.28 16.90
CA LYS A 47 27.63 15.89 16.80
C LYS A 47 26.22 15.76 17.34
N THR A 48 25.98 16.32 18.53
CA THR A 48 24.67 16.38 19.17
C THR A 48 24.24 17.83 19.24
N PHE A 49 23.02 18.11 18.80
CA PHE A 49 22.37 19.41 18.94
C PHE A 49 21.29 19.33 20.03
N GLU A 50 21.45 20.16 21.06
CA GLU A 50 20.53 20.20 22.20
C GLU A 50 19.34 21.13 21.91
N GLY A 51 18.12 20.60 21.87
CA GLY A 51 16.91 21.34 21.52
C GLY A 51 16.47 21.11 20.07
N SER A 52 15.59 21.97 19.56
CA SER A 52 14.98 21.81 18.23
C SER A 52 15.64 22.72 17.20
N ILE A 53 15.64 22.29 15.93
CA ILE A 53 16.12 23.06 14.77
C ILE A 53 14.92 23.35 13.87
N ALA A 54 14.68 24.62 13.55
CA ALA A 54 13.74 25.01 12.51
C ALA A 54 14.51 25.51 11.29
N ILE A 55 14.13 25.07 10.09
CA ILE A 55 14.70 25.60 8.85
C ILE A 55 14.00 26.93 8.55
N SER A 56 14.77 27.99 8.30
CA SER A 56 14.21 29.30 7.95
C SER A 56 13.39 29.23 6.66
N GLU A 57 12.24 29.91 6.65
CA GLU A 57 11.35 30.08 5.48
C GLU A 57 12.06 30.74 4.29
N GLU A 58 13.14 31.49 4.55
CA GLU A 58 13.92 32.20 3.53
C GLU A 58 14.93 31.30 2.80
N VAL A 59 15.09 30.04 3.21
CA VAL A 59 16.02 29.12 2.57
C VAL A 59 15.54 28.79 1.15
N PHE A 60 16.38 29.11 0.17
CA PHE A 60 16.11 28.86 -1.24
C PHE A 60 16.76 27.55 -1.71
N GLY A 61 15.96 26.65 -2.27
CA GLY A 61 16.43 25.42 -2.89
C GLY A 61 16.66 24.32 -1.86
N SER A 62 17.92 23.98 -1.58
CA SER A 62 18.27 22.83 -0.72
C SER A 62 19.18 23.22 0.44
N ILE A 63 19.00 22.55 1.58
CA ILE A 63 19.87 22.68 2.76
C ILE A 63 20.33 21.31 3.23
N ALA A 64 21.59 21.21 3.66
CA ALA A 64 22.16 19.97 4.17
C ALA A 64 22.66 20.19 5.60
N LEU A 65 22.23 19.37 6.54
CA LEU A 65 22.61 19.40 7.96
C LEU A 65 23.72 18.38 8.25
N ASP A 66 24.75 18.38 7.39
CA ASP A 66 25.83 17.40 7.44
C ASP A 66 26.63 17.50 8.75
N GLY A 67 26.99 16.35 9.31
CA GLY A 67 27.82 16.23 10.51
C GLY A 67 27.06 16.14 11.83
N ILE A 68 25.78 16.50 11.85
CA ILE A 68 24.91 16.29 13.00
C ILE A 68 24.48 14.82 13.04
N GLU A 69 24.73 14.17 14.18
CA GLU A 69 24.42 12.76 14.44
C GLU A 69 23.13 12.62 15.26
N GLU A 70 22.81 13.61 16.11
CA GLU A 70 21.67 13.60 17.03
C GLU A 70 21.07 15.00 17.22
N ILE A 71 19.74 15.10 17.20
CA ILE A 71 18.97 16.29 17.61
C ILE A 71 18.06 15.87 18.76
N THR A 72 18.24 16.45 19.95
CA THR A 72 17.45 16.03 21.14
C THR A 72 16.01 16.53 21.10
N GLY A 73 15.70 17.54 20.28
CA GLY A 73 14.35 18.01 19.98
C GLY A 73 13.90 17.69 18.55
N SER A 74 13.04 18.54 17.99
CA SER A 74 12.49 18.35 16.64
C SER A 74 13.30 19.04 15.55
N LEU A 75 13.32 18.44 14.36
CA LEU A 75 13.64 19.11 13.10
C LEU A 75 12.33 19.60 12.46
N ILE A 76 12.20 20.90 12.28
CA ILE A 76 10.97 21.57 11.88
C ILE A 76 11.18 22.28 10.55
N VAL A 77 10.30 22.02 9.60
CA VAL A 77 10.13 22.77 8.36
C VAL A 77 8.67 23.17 8.30
N ASP A 78 8.41 24.46 8.44
CA ASP A 78 7.06 25.02 8.43
C ASP A 78 7.03 26.20 7.48
N SER A 79 5.98 26.29 6.66
CA SER A 79 5.71 27.44 5.80
C SER A 79 6.88 27.78 4.85
N ALA A 80 7.66 26.78 4.44
CA ALA A 80 8.85 26.98 3.63
C ALA A 80 8.50 27.10 2.14
N GLU A 81 8.15 28.31 1.70
CA GLU A 81 7.71 28.58 0.32
C GLU A 81 8.82 28.40 -0.74
N THR A 82 10.09 28.42 -0.34
CA THR A 82 11.24 28.35 -1.27
C THR A 82 12.14 27.14 -1.08
N LEU A 83 11.90 26.33 -0.05
CA LEU A 83 12.67 25.11 0.22
C LEU A 83 12.11 23.96 -0.62
N THR A 84 12.96 23.34 -1.43
CA THR A 84 12.60 22.19 -2.26
C THR A 84 13.07 20.86 -1.69
N TYR A 85 14.13 20.87 -0.87
CA TYR A 85 14.78 19.64 -0.42
C TYR A 85 15.65 19.86 0.82
N PHE A 86 15.77 18.86 1.70
CA PHE A 86 16.83 18.85 2.72
C PHE A 86 17.48 17.47 2.87
N SER A 87 18.72 17.44 3.36
CA SER A 87 19.41 16.18 3.68
C SER A 87 20.15 16.25 5.02
N ALA A 88 20.32 15.11 5.67
CA ALA A 88 21.20 14.98 6.83
C ALA A 88 21.81 13.57 6.89
N ASP A 89 22.89 13.35 6.14
CA ASP A 89 23.48 12.03 5.89
C ASP A 89 23.91 11.29 7.17
N SER A 90 24.30 12.03 8.21
CA SER A 90 24.84 11.49 9.47
C SER A 90 23.80 11.38 10.59
N LEU A 91 22.58 11.87 10.37
CA LEU A 91 21.58 12.01 11.42
C LEU A 91 21.00 10.63 11.76
N THR A 92 21.18 10.21 13.00
CA THR A 92 20.77 8.88 13.48
C THR A 92 19.56 8.93 14.40
N THR A 93 19.43 10.01 15.17
CA THR A 93 18.39 10.18 16.20
C THR A 93 17.83 11.59 16.15
N ILE A 94 16.51 11.69 16.15
CA ILE A 94 15.78 12.95 16.31
C ILE A 94 14.63 12.75 17.31
N GLY A 95 14.22 13.82 17.98
CA GLY A 95 12.94 13.85 18.70
C GLY A 95 11.79 13.82 17.69
N GLY A 96 11.42 14.95 17.12
CA GLY A 96 10.40 15.03 16.06
C GLY A 96 10.97 15.31 14.67
N LEU A 97 10.31 14.81 13.63
CA LEU A 97 10.40 15.33 12.27
C LEU A 97 9.06 15.96 11.90
N GLU A 98 9.02 17.28 11.78
CA GLU A 98 7.80 18.04 11.49
C GLU A 98 7.97 18.81 10.19
N LEU A 99 7.29 18.38 9.13
CA LEU A 99 7.27 19.03 7.83
C LEU A 99 5.84 19.45 7.48
N LYS A 100 5.59 20.75 7.42
CA LYS A 100 4.27 21.34 7.25
C LYS A 100 4.27 22.48 6.24
N ASP A 101 3.13 22.66 5.58
CA ASP A 101 2.79 23.86 4.79
C ASP A 101 3.89 24.31 3.80
N SER A 102 4.53 23.34 3.13
CA SER A 102 5.69 23.61 2.26
C SER A 102 5.37 23.21 0.81
N PRO A 103 4.76 24.09 0.01
CA PRO A 103 4.07 23.74 -1.24
C PRO A 103 4.99 23.30 -2.37
N ILE A 104 6.28 23.64 -2.31
CA ILE A 104 7.27 23.26 -3.32
C ILE A 104 8.28 22.23 -2.81
N PHE A 105 8.07 21.70 -1.61
CA PHE A 105 8.95 20.71 -1.00
C PHE A 105 8.80 19.36 -1.69
N THR A 106 9.90 18.83 -2.21
CA THR A 106 9.89 17.65 -3.09
C THR A 106 10.37 16.36 -2.43
N GLY A 107 11.21 16.47 -1.40
CA GLY A 107 11.76 15.30 -0.72
C GLY A 107 12.84 15.62 0.29
N PHE A 108 13.25 14.59 1.02
CA PHE A 108 14.40 14.62 1.90
C PHE A 108 15.14 13.29 1.91
N ASP A 109 16.39 13.33 2.38
CA ASP A 109 17.24 12.15 2.54
C ASP A 109 17.84 12.12 3.95
N LEU A 110 17.50 11.07 4.69
CA LEU A 110 17.88 10.81 6.08
C LEU A 110 18.39 9.37 6.21
N PRO A 111 19.45 8.97 5.49
CA PRO A 111 19.75 7.57 5.21
C PRO A 111 20.29 6.79 6.41
N SER A 112 20.70 7.49 7.47
CA SER A 112 21.22 6.92 8.71
C SER A 112 20.20 6.96 9.86
N LEU A 113 18.98 7.46 9.61
CA LEU A 113 18.00 7.68 10.65
C LEU A 113 17.47 6.33 11.16
N ASN A 114 17.59 6.14 12.47
CA ASN A 114 17.17 4.91 13.13
C ASN A 114 16.11 5.17 14.22
N LYS A 115 16.08 6.37 14.80
CA LYS A 115 15.16 6.73 15.88
C LYS A 115 14.54 8.10 15.64
N VAL A 116 13.22 8.16 15.68
CA VAL A 116 12.40 9.39 15.62
C VAL A 116 11.22 9.20 16.56
N GLU A 117 11.02 10.07 17.55
CA GLU A 117 9.86 9.98 18.44
C GLU A 117 8.54 10.22 17.68
N SER A 118 8.50 11.23 16.81
CA SER A 118 7.31 11.59 16.03
C SER A 118 7.63 12.00 14.61
N LEU A 119 6.96 11.42 13.62
CA LEU A 119 7.02 11.78 12.21
C LEU A 119 5.70 12.43 11.79
N SER A 120 5.73 13.70 11.37
CA SER A 120 4.58 14.46 10.91
C SER A 120 4.90 15.13 9.57
N LEU A 121 4.26 14.63 8.51
CA LEU A 121 4.33 15.14 7.14
C LEU A 121 2.91 15.61 6.78
N ALA A 122 2.69 16.93 6.64
CA ALA A 122 1.36 17.46 6.37
C ALA A 122 1.39 18.61 5.36
N SER A 123 0.46 18.63 4.40
CA SER A 123 0.32 19.71 3.41
C SER A 123 1.61 19.94 2.61
N LEU A 124 2.06 18.85 1.97
CA LEU A 124 3.27 18.77 1.14
C LEU A 124 2.90 18.26 -0.27
N PRO A 125 2.17 19.06 -1.08
CA PRO A 125 1.54 18.61 -2.31
C PRO A 125 2.52 18.25 -3.44
N LEU A 126 3.82 18.50 -3.27
CA LEU A 126 4.88 18.06 -4.19
C LEU A 126 5.86 17.07 -3.56
N LEU A 127 5.63 16.59 -2.34
CA LEU A 127 6.49 15.58 -1.71
C LEU A 127 6.23 14.22 -2.34
N TRP A 128 7.17 13.72 -3.14
CA TRP A 128 7.06 12.41 -3.81
C TRP A 128 8.21 11.46 -3.46
N GLU A 129 9.25 11.95 -2.78
CA GLU A 129 10.44 11.20 -2.39
C GLU A 129 10.69 11.34 -0.88
N VAL A 130 10.66 10.22 -0.17
CA VAL A 130 11.03 10.11 1.24
C VAL A 130 12.01 8.95 1.36
N ASP A 131 13.23 9.24 1.81
CA ASP A 131 14.25 8.23 2.04
C ASP A 131 14.75 8.30 3.49
N PHE A 132 14.44 7.26 4.26
CA PHE A 132 14.98 7.06 5.61
C PHE A 132 16.21 6.15 5.63
N GLY A 133 16.57 5.55 4.48
CA GLY A 133 17.69 4.63 4.23
C GLY A 133 17.72 3.31 5.00
N SER A 134 17.21 3.29 6.23
CA SER A 134 17.23 2.16 7.15
C SER A 134 15.91 2.03 7.93
N THR A 135 15.73 0.91 8.61
CA THR A 135 14.62 0.66 9.54
C THR A 135 14.60 1.72 10.65
N ILE A 136 13.46 2.40 10.81
CA ILE A 136 13.19 3.31 11.92
C ILE A 136 12.75 2.49 13.14
N GLN A 137 13.70 2.05 13.96
CA GLN A 137 13.41 1.12 15.06
C GLN A 137 12.42 1.68 16.08
N GLU A 138 12.41 2.99 16.32
CA GLU A 138 11.51 3.59 17.30
C GLU A 138 10.81 4.78 16.66
N CYS A 139 9.47 4.72 16.62
CA CYS A 139 8.57 5.81 16.24
C CYS A 139 7.23 5.67 16.94
N SER A 140 6.87 6.63 17.78
CA SER A 140 5.61 6.59 18.55
C SER A 140 4.43 7.09 17.70
N THR A 141 4.63 8.07 16.85
CA THR A 141 3.56 8.64 16.01
C THR A 141 4.02 8.83 14.57
N VAL A 142 3.27 8.28 13.64
CA VAL A 142 3.41 8.49 12.20
C VAL A 142 2.16 9.20 11.69
N GLU A 143 2.34 10.38 11.13
CA GLU A 143 1.28 11.17 10.49
C GLU A 143 1.74 11.59 9.09
N VAL A 144 1.00 11.16 8.07
CA VAL A 144 1.25 11.51 6.66
C VAL A 144 -0.06 11.98 6.03
N ARG A 145 -0.15 13.28 5.76
CA ARG A 145 -1.35 13.94 5.24
C ARG A 145 -1.07 14.84 4.04
N ASP A 146 -1.95 14.81 3.04
CA ASP A 146 -1.89 15.73 1.88
C ASP A 146 -0.48 15.78 1.26
N THR A 147 0.02 14.61 0.85
CA THR A 147 1.32 14.47 0.17
C THR A 147 1.16 13.90 -1.24
N TYR A 148 2.19 14.05 -2.06
CA TYR A 148 2.28 13.43 -3.39
C TYR A 148 3.00 12.07 -3.35
N LEU A 149 3.11 11.46 -2.16
CA LEU A 149 3.75 10.16 -2.01
C LEU A 149 2.94 9.11 -2.75
N THR A 150 3.67 8.21 -3.38
CA THR A 150 3.05 7.14 -4.17
C THR A 150 3.14 5.80 -3.44
N SER A 151 4.17 5.60 -2.63
CA SER A 151 4.31 4.48 -1.71
C SER A 151 4.87 4.96 -0.38
N LEU A 152 4.49 4.29 0.71
CA LEU A 152 5.07 4.48 2.03
C LEU A 152 5.45 3.12 2.62
N GLU A 153 6.75 2.91 2.81
CA GLU A 153 7.29 1.73 3.47
C GLU A 153 7.94 2.16 4.79
N LEU A 154 7.49 1.56 5.89
CA LEU A 154 8.00 1.84 7.22
C LEU A 154 8.24 0.53 7.97
N ASP A 155 9.28 0.53 8.80
CA ASP A 155 9.57 -0.55 9.74
C ASP A 155 9.75 0.15 11.08
N VAL A 156 8.73 0.02 11.95
CA VAL A 156 8.58 0.76 13.21
C VAL A 156 8.15 -0.19 14.33
N LEU A 157 8.91 -0.19 15.44
CA LEU A 157 8.59 -1.04 16.58
C LEU A 157 7.53 -0.37 17.45
N GLU A 158 6.32 -0.94 17.47
CA GLU A 158 5.25 -0.61 18.41
C GLU A 158 4.79 0.87 18.43
N PRO A 159 4.41 1.48 17.29
CA PRO A 159 3.90 2.84 17.29
C PRO A 159 2.57 2.94 18.05
N GLU A 160 2.40 4.05 18.75
CA GLU A 160 1.12 4.39 19.37
C GLU A 160 0.11 4.75 18.29
N LYS A 161 0.51 5.54 17.29
CA LYS A 161 -0.43 6.05 16.29
C LYS A 161 0.14 6.06 14.88
N ILE A 162 -0.62 5.55 13.93
CA ILE A 162 -0.37 5.65 12.50
C ILE A 162 -1.59 6.31 11.85
N ILE A 163 -1.39 7.49 11.25
CA ILE A 163 -2.40 8.18 10.47
C ILE A 163 -1.87 8.46 9.07
N ILE A 164 -2.56 7.95 8.06
CA ILE A 164 -2.23 8.16 6.66
C ILE A 164 -3.51 8.56 5.95
N GLU A 165 -3.71 9.85 5.75
CA GLU A 165 -4.97 10.40 5.23
C GLU A 165 -4.76 11.42 4.12
N GLU A 166 -5.75 11.58 3.25
CA GLU A 166 -5.75 12.66 2.24
C GLU A 166 -4.55 12.61 1.28
N ASN A 167 -3.96 11.44 1.04
CA ASN A 167 -2.88 11.26 0.06
C ASN A 167 -3.43 10.72 -1.27
N ASP A 168 -3.85 11.63 -2.15
CA ASP A 168 -4.53 11.34 -3.42
C ASP A 168 -3.75 10.43 -4.38
N PHE A 169 -2.42 10.36 -4.24
CA PHE A 169 -1.53 9.62 -5.14
C PHE A 169 -0.90 8.38 -4.50
N LEU A 170 -1.20 8.11 -3.23
CA LEU A 170 -0.63 7.01 -2.47
C LEU A 170 -1.32 5.70 -2.85
N TRP A 171 -0.61 4.80 -3.52
CA TRP A 171 -1.14 3.51 -3.98
C TRP A 171 -0.70 2.33 -3.12
N SER A 172 0.34 2.46 -2.29
CA SER A 172 0.76 1.39 -1.40
C SER A 172 1.26 1.91 -0.05
N VAL A 173 0.84 1.21 1.00
CA VAL A 173 1.31 1.38 2.37
C VAL A 173 1.74 0.01 2.88
N SER A 174 2.99 -0.10 3.31
CA SER A 174 3.52 -1.30 3.95
C SER A 174 4.21 -0.93 5.24
N VAL A 175 3.66 -1.36 6.37
CA VAL A 175 4.23 -1.07 7.70
C VAL A 175 4.58 -2.37 8.41
N ALA A 176 5.87 -2.59 8.63
CA ALA A 176 6.36 -3.65 9.49
C ALA A 176 6.31 -3.18 10.95
N SER A 177 5.34 -3.70 11.69
CA SER A 177 5.23 -3.52 13.14
C SER A 177 4.55 -4.74 13.76
N THR A 178 4.84 -5.03 15.03
CA THR A 178 4.27 -6.17 15.77
C THR A 178 2.99 -5.81 16.51
N SER A 179 2.88 -4.57 17.00
CA SER A 179 1.70 -4.07 17.70
C SER A 179 1.49 -2.60 17.37
N VAL A 180 0.25 -2.13 17.26
CA VAL A 180 -0.03 -0.69 17.05
C VAL A 180 -1.24 -0.30 17.89
N GLU A 181 -1.22 0.83 18.58
CA GLU A 181 -2.45 1.23 19.29
C GLU A 181 -3.52 1.67 18.30
N GLU A 182 -3.30 2.71 17.51
CA GLU A 182 -4.28 3.27 16.58
C GLU A 182 -3.77 3.30 15.14
N ILE A 183 -4.49 2.65 14.22
CA ILE A 183 -4.27 2.73 12.77
C ILE A 183 -5.46 3.45 12.15
N THR A 184 -5.23 4.57 11.48
CA THR A 184 -6.22 5.28 10.66
C THR A 184 -5.67 5.50 9.27
N ILE A 185 -6.25 4.84 8.26
CA ILE A 185 -5.84 5.01 6.86
C ILE A 185 -7.09 5.22 6.02
N GLY A 186 -7.26 6.41 5.46
CA GLY A 186 -8.49 6.75 4.74
C GLY A 186 -8.39 8.03 3.92
N GLY A 187 -9.34 8.27 3.02
CA GLY A 187 -9.33 9.47 2.17
C GLY A 187 -8.09 9.62 1.29
N ASN A 188 -7.34 8.54 1.06
CA ASN A 188 -6.22 8.51 0.14
C ASN A 188 -6.73 8.25 -1.30
N THR A 189 -5.88 7.77 -2.21
CA THR A 189 -6.34 7.37 -3.54
C THR A 189 -7.44 6.30 -3.49
N ASN A 190 -8.19 6.14 -4.59
CA ASN A 190 -9.26 5.12 -4.68
C ASN A 190 -8.73 3.67 -4.76
N ALA A 191 -7.42 3.48 -4.64
CA ALA A 191 -6.72 2.22 -4.87
C ALA A 191 -5.45 2.09 -4.03
N VAL A 192 -5.60 2.16 -2.69
CA VAL A 192 -4.48 1.89 -1.78
C VAL A 192 -4.43 0.40 -1.45
N ASP A 193 -3.26 -0.21 -1.66
CA ASP A 193 -2.93 -1.52 -1.10
C ASP A 193 -2.23 -1.35 0.26
N ILE A 194 -2.85 -1.89 1.31
CA ILE A 194 -2.42 -1.71 2.70
C ILE A 194 -1.95 -3.06 3.27
N SER A 195 -0.71 -3.09 3.74
CA SER A 195 -0.07 -4.31 4.24
C SER A 195 0.60 -4.09 5.60
N PHE A 196 0.25 -4.95 6.55
CA PHE A 196 0.86 -5.04 7.88
C PHE A 196 1.35 -6.48 8.11
N PRO A 197 2.50 -6.87 7.52
CA PRO A 197 2.90 -8.27 7.40
C PRO A 197 3.19 -8.97 8.75
N GLN A 198 3.54 -8.22 9.78
CA GLN A 198 3.96 -8.74 11.09
C GLN A 198 3.06 -8.29 12.24
N LEU A 199 1.96 -7.59 11.96
CA LEU A 199 1.09 -7.05 13.00
C LEU A 199 0.36 -8.20 13.70
N GLU A 200 0.66 -8.42 14.98
CA GLU A 200 0.08 -9.48 15.81
C GLU A 200 -1.14 -8.98 16.60
N SER A 201 -1.12 -7.70 17.00
CA SER A 201 -2.19 -7.05 17.76
C SER A 201 -2.37 -5.57 17.41
N ALA A 202 -3.58 -5.05 17.56
CA ALA A 202 -3.83 -3.61 17.56
C ALA A 202 -4.88 -3.19 18.58
N LYS A 203 -4.96 -1.92 18.99
CA LYS A 203 -6.13 -1.47 19.78
C LYS A 203 -7.29 -1.10 18.86
N GLN A 204 -7.06 -0.21 17.91
CA GLN A 204 -8.07 0.26 16.97
C GLN A 204 -7.54 0.32 15.55
N ILE A 205 -8.36 -0.15 14.60
CA ILE A 205 -8.07 -0.09 13.16
C ILE A 205 -9.26 0.60 12.47
N THR A 206 -9.00 1.66 11.73
CA THR A 206 -9.98 2.37 10.92
C THR A 206 -9.43 2.53 9.51
N ILE A 207 -10.07 1.87 8.56
CA ILE A 207 -9.67 1.87 7.15
C ILE A 207 -10.83 2.36 6.28
N SER A 208 -10.53 3.25 5.34
CA SER A 208 -11.44 3.61 4.26
C SER A 208 -10.75 3.62 2.90
N ASN A 209 -11.51 3.35 1.83
CA ASN A 209 -11.03 3.47 0.44
C ASN A 209 -9.80 2.59 0.10
N ALA A 210 -9.72 1.39 0.68
CA ALA A 210 -8.67 0.43 0.36
C ALA A 210 -9.06 -0.47 -0.82
N THR A 211 -8.09 -0.88 -1.63
CA THR A 211 -8.23 -1.95 -2.66
C THR A 211 -7.57 -3.26 -2.27
N GLY A 212 -6.65 -3.22 -1.31
CA GLY A 212 -6.02 -4.40 -0.74
C GLY A 212 -5.81 -4.22 0.75
N LEU A 213 -6.07 -5.28 1.53
CA LEU A 213 -5.85 -5.32 2.96
C LEU A 213 -5.23 -6.66 3.36
N SER A 214 -4.05 -6.58 3.98
CA SER A 214 -3.28 -7.75 4.39
C SER A 214 -2.78 -7.64 5.81
N PHE A 215 -3.25 -8.55 6.67
CA PHE A 215 -2.91 -8.64 8.09
C PHE A 215 -2.65 -10.11 8.48
N PRO A 216 -1.68 -10.79 7.84
CA PRO A 216 -1.55 -12.26 7.93
C PRO A 216 -1.24 -12.75 9.35
N SER A 217 -0.66 -11.91 10.20
CA SER A 217 -0.25 -12.26 11.57
C SER A 217 -1.22 -11.77 12.64
N LEU A 218 -2.31 -11.07 12.28
CA LEU A 218 -3.15 -10.36 13.24
C LEU A 218 -4.05 -11.34 14.00
N THR A 219 -3.85 -11.44 15.30
CA THR A 219 -4.59 -12.39 16.17
C THR A 219 -5.58 -11.72 17.09
N SER A 220 -5.39 -10.44 17.42
CA SER A 220 -6.25 -9.75 18.39
C SER A 220 -6.39 -8.26 18.11
N ILE A 221 -7.59 -7.74 18.39
CA ILE A 221 -7.89 -6.31 18.39
C ILE A 221 -8.49 -5.97 19.75
N GLU A 222 -7.87 -5.06 20.51
CA GLU A 222 -8.29 -4.75 21.89
C GLU A 222 -9.62 -3.98 21.94
N GLU A 223 -9.79 -3.01 21.04
CA GLU A 223 -11.00 -2.21 20.91
C GLU A 223 -11.73 -2.59 19.62
N SER A 224 -11.71 -1.76 18.58
CA SER A 224 -12.60 -1.94 17.44
C SER A 224 -11.85 -1.92 16.11
N ILE A 225 -12.45 -2.56 15.11
CA ILE A 225 -12.02 -2.47 13.73
C ILE A 225 -13.18 -2.02 12.85
N THR A 226 -12.90 -1.02 12.02
CA THR A 226 -13.85 -0.42 11.09
C THR A 226 -13.23 -0.38 9.71
N ILE A 227 -13.91 -0.99 8.73
CA ILE A 227 -13.51 -0.97 7.31
C ILE A 227 -14.68 -0.42 6.52
N THR A 228 -14.46 0.67 5.79
CA THR A 228 -15.52 1.39 5.08
C THR A 228 -15.15 1.65 3.62
N GLU A 229 -16.15 1.69 2.74
CA GLU A 229 -16.03 2.19 1.36
C GLU A 229 -14.80 1.63 0.61
N SER A 230 -14.58 0.32 0.69
CA SER A 230 -13.36 -0.34 0.20
C SER A 230 -13.67 -1.31 -0.95
N TYR A 231 -12.79 -1.36 -1.94
CA TYR A 231 -12.92 -2.12 -3.19
C TYR A 231 -12.01 -3.36 -3.15
N LEU A 232 -12.26 -4.25 -2.19
CA LEU A 232 -11.39 -5.40 -1.89
C LEU A 232 -11.74 -6.59 -2.78
N GLU A 233 -10.76 -7.14 -3.50
CA GLU A 233 -10.94 -8.43 -4.20
C GLU A 233 -10.63 -9.63 -3.29
N THR A 234 -9.76 -9.43 -2.31
CA THR A 234 -9.38 -10.43 -1.32
C THR A 234 -9.34 -9.79 0.06
N PHE A 235 -9.61 -10.61 1.07
CA PHE A 235 -9.57 -10.20 2.46
C PHE A 235 -9.23 -11.40 3.34
N ASP A 236 -8.14 -11.31 4.11
CA ASP A 236 -7.66 -12.41 4.94
C ASP A 236 -7.52 -11.97 6.41
N PHE A 237 -8.49 -12.39 7.23
CA PHE A 237 -8.43 -12.37 8.68
C PHE A 237 -8.53 -13.79 9.26
N SER A 238 -7.93 -14.77 8.57
CA SER A 238 -7.94 -16.18 8.99
C SER A 238 -7.22 -16.43 10.31
N THR A 239 -6.38 -15.51 10.78
CA THR A 239 -5.66 -15.60 12.06
C THR A 239 -6.30 -14.79 13.20
N LEU A 240 -7.27 -13.93 12.89
CA LEU A 240 -7.89 -13.04 13.87
C LEU A 240 -8.79 -13.83 14.81
N GLU A 241 -8.42 -13.91 16.10
CA GLU A 241 -9.14 -14.70 17.09
C GLU A 241 -10.10 -13.88 17.95
N THR A 242 -9.77 -12.63 18.26
CA THR A 242 -10.54 -11.84 19.23
C THR A 242 -10.63 -10.36 18.85
N ILE A 243 -11.81 -9.78 19.11
CA ILE A 243 -12.05 -8.33 19.02
C ILE A 243 -12.70 -7.92 20.35
N GLY A 244 -12.06 -7.06 21.14
CA GLY A 244 -12.56 -6.68 22.46
C GLY A 244 -13.71 -5.67 22.44
N GLY A 245 -13.83 -4.91 21.36
CA GLY A 245 -14.92 -4.00 21.01
C GLY A 245 -15.67 -4.50 19.78
N SER A 246 -15.93 -3.61 18.81
CA SER A 246 -16.82 -3.90 17.67
C SER A 246 -16.06 -4.21 16.38
N LEU A 247 -16.64 -5.06 15.53
CA LEU A 247 -16.26 -5.23 14.13
C LEU A 247 -17.31 -4.55 13.27
N GLU A 248 -16.90 -3.58 12.47
CA GLU A 248 -17.76 -2.90 11.50
C GLU A 248 -17.12 -2.97 10.10
N ILE A 249 -17.85 -3.58 9.16
CA ILE A 249 -17.49 -3.59 7.74
C ILE A 249 -18.67 -2.98 6.98
N SER A 250 -18.43 -1.96 6.17
CA SER A 250 -19.49 -1.39 5.34
C SER A 250 -19.04 -0.86 4.00
N GLY A 251 -19.90 -0.95 2.98
CA GLY A 251 -19.58 -0.42 1.65
C GLY A 251 -18.46 -1.20 0.96
N VAL A 252 -18.47 -2.54 1.08
CA VAL A 252 -17.52 -3.44 0.42
C VAL A 252 -18.27 -4.32 -0.58
N TRP A 253 -18.19 -3.94 -1.86
CA TRP A 253 -19.05 -4.51 -2.90
C TRP A 253 -18.34 -5.48 -3.86
N ASP A 254 -17.01 -5.40 -3.97
CA ASP A 254 -16.22 -6.21 -4.92
C ASP A 254 -15.74 -7.56 -4.35
N LEU A 255 -15.87 -7.75 -3.03
CA LEU A 255 -15.52 -9.01 -2.37
C LEU A 255 -16.71 -9.98 -2.44
N GLU A 256 -16.51 -11.18 -2.97
CA GLU A 256 -17.60 -12.17 -3.08
C GLU A 256 -17.86 -12.91 -1.75
N SER A 257 -16.82 -13.18 -0.97
CA SER A 257 -16.93 -13.99 0.25
C SER A 257 -16.10 -13.43 1.39
N LEU A 258 -16.66 -13.50 2.61
CA LEU A 258 -15.98 -13.13 3.84
C LEU A 258 -15.85 -14.35 4.76
N SER A 259 -14.63 -14.65 5.18
CA SER A 259 -14.35 -15.70 6.16
C SER A 259 -13.53 -15.16 7.32
N LEU A 260 -14.04 -15.36 8.53
CA LEU A 260 -13.38 -15.05 9.81
C LEU A 260 -13.33 -16.34 10.64
N SER A 261 -12.74 -17.40 10.07
CA SER A 261 -12.83 -18.77 10.58
C SER A 261 -12.22 -18.96 11.96
N ALA A 262 -11.18 -18.20 12.32
CA ALA A 262 -10.53 -18.24 13.63
C ALA A 262 -11.17 -17.32 14.68
N LEU A 263 -12.08 -16.43 14.29
CA LEU A 263 -12.66 -15.44 15.20
C LEU A 263 -13.53 -16.15 16.23
N LYS A 264 -13.19 -16.03 17.52
CA LYS A 264 -13.86 -16.69 18.66
C LYS A 264 -14.83 -15.78 19.39
N SER A 265 -14.52 -14.49 19.51
CA SER A 265 -15.37 -13.56 20.26
C SER A 265 -15.29 -12.11 19.78
N VAL A 266 -16.43 -11.44 19.82
CA VAL A 266 -16.57 -9.98 19.64
C VAL A 266 -17.16 -9.36 20.91
N GLY A 267 -16.44 -8.43 21.53
CA GLY A 267 -16.83 -7.85 22.82
C GLY A 267 -17.83 -6.69 22.73
N GLY A 268 -18.06 -6.17 21.52
CA GLY A 268 -19.07 -5.19 21.16
C GLY A 268 -20.00 -5.73 20.06
N ASP A 269 -20.32 -4.88 19.09
CA ASP A 269 -21.23 -5.21 17.98
C ASP A 269 -20.46 -5.88 16.83
N LEU A 270 -21.14 -6.74 16.08
CA LEU A 270 -20.66 -7.28 14.82
C LEU A 270 -21.59 -6.79 13.70
N LYS A 271 -21.09 -5.83 12.92
CA LYS A 271 -21.85 -5.10 11.89
C LYS A 271 -21.23 -5.31 10.52
N ILE A 272 -22.00 -5.81 9.57
CA ILE A 272 -21.59 -5.96 8.17
C ILE A 272 -22.73 -5.46 7.31
N ASN A 273 -22.63 -4.24 6.78
CA ASN A 273 -23.75 -3.59 6.11
C ASN A 273 -23.33 -3.03 4.75
N ASP A 274 -24.26 -2.89 3.80
CA ASP A 274 -23.94 -2.34 2.48
C ASP A 274 -22.81 -3.12 1.78
N CYS A 275 -22.87 -4.46 1.88
CA CYS A 275 -21.84 -5.37 1.33
C CYS A 275 -22.39 -6.30 0.25
N GLY A 276 -21.55 -6.60 -0.73
CA GLY A 276 -21.85 -7.48 -1.88
C GLY A 276 -21.66 -8.98 -1.62
N PHE A 277 -21.45 -9.40 -0.37
CA PHE A 277 -21.04 -10.77 -0.04
C PHE A 277 -22.15 -11.78 -0.36
N THR A 278 -21.79 -12.85 -1.06
CA THR A 278 -22.68 -13.99 -1.35
C THR A 278 -22.51 -15.10 -0.32
N SER A 279 -21.32 -15.21 0.30
CA SER A 279 -21.01 -16.19 1.35
C SER A 279 -20.31 -15.54 2.53
N VAL A 280 -20.81 -15.80 3.74
CA VAL A 280 -20.23 -15.33 5.01
C VAL A 280 -20.14 -16.47 6.02
N ALA A 281 -18.94 -16.71 6.55
CA ALA A 281 -18.69 -17.82 7.46
C ALA A 281 -17.92 -17.43 8.73
N PHE A 282 -18.42 -17.89 9.87
CA PHE A 282 -17.84 -17.72 11.19
C PHE A 282 -17.80 -19.07 11.93
N GLU A 283 -16.83 -19.91 11.59
CA GLU A 283 -16.73 -21.28 12.08
C GLU A 283 -16.48 -21.35 13.60
N SER A 284 -15.57 -20.52 14.11
CA SER A 284 -15.15 -20.55 15.53
C SER A 284 -15.84 -19.53 16.42
N LEU A 285 -16.76 -18.70 15.90
CA LEU A 285 -17.33 -17.60 16.69
C LEU A 285 -18.27 -18.14 17.75
N GLU A 286 -17.93 -17.96 19.03
CA GLU A 286 -18.68 -18.49 20.16
C GLU A 286 -19.60 -17.44 20.81
N GLU A 287 -19.15 -16.18 20.88
CA GLU A 287 -19.82 -15.09 21.60
C GLU A 287 -19.73 -13.74 20.85
N VAL A 288 -20.87 -13.05 20.77
CA VAL A 288 -20.94 -11.61 20.49
C VAL A 288 -21.63 -10.93 21.65
N LYS A 289 -20.99 -9.97 22.32
CA LYS A 289 -21.58 -9.33 23.51
C LYS A 289 -22.57 -8.20 23.17
N GLY A 290 -22.43 -7.58 22.00
CA GLY A 290 -23.33 -6.56 21.48
C GLY A 290 -24.35 -7.11 20.49
N ASP A 291 -24.72 -6.28 19.52
CA ASP A 291 -25.70 -6.58 18.47
C ASP A 291 -25.03 -7.27 17.26
N LEU A 292 -25.79 -8.13 16.58
CA LEU A 292 -25.52 -8.57 15.21
C LEU A 292 -26.35 -7.72 14.25
N SER A 293 -25.72 -7.06 13.29
CA SER A 293 -26.44 -6.27 12.26
C SER A 293 -25.83 -6.56 10.90
N PHE A 294 -26.58 -7.24 10.05
CA PHE A 294 -26.14 -7.63 8.73
C PHE A 294 -27.07 -7.11 7.63
N ASP A 295 -26.52 -6.39 6.66
CA ASP A 295 -27.26 -5.92 5.49
C ASP A 295 -26.48 -6.26 4.21
N PHE A 296 -27.00 -7.24 3.48
CA PHE A 296 -26.41 -7.75 2.25
C PHE A 296 -27.30 -7.46 1.04
N ALA A 297 -26.71 -7.46 -0.16
CA ALA A 297 -27.49 -7.39 -1.39
C ALA A 297 -28.21 -8.71 -1.71
N SER A 298 -27.51 -9.84 -1.60
CA SER A 298 -28.06 -11.19 -1.86
C SER A 298 -27.14 -12.27 -1.26
N LEU A 299 -27.32 -12.56 0.03
CA LEU A 299 -26.60 -13.61 0.73
C LEU A 299 -27.17 -14.99 0.35
N GLU A 300 -26.30 -15.91 -0.05
CA GLU A 300 -26.63 -17.29 -0.44
C GLU A 300 -26.16 -18.31 0.60
N GLU A 301 -24.98 -18.07 1.19
CA GLU A 301 -24.38 -18.97 2.18
C GLU A 301 -24.07 -18.20 3.46
N PHE A 302 -24.52 -18.75 4.59
CA PHE A 302 -24.31 -18.16 5.91
C PHE A 302 -24.14 -19.24 6.96
N THR A 303 -23.06 -19.17 7.74
CA THR A 303 -22.82 -20.15 8.81
C THR A 303 -22.31 -19.52 10.10
N PHE A 304 -22.96 -19.91 11.20
CA PHE A 304 -22.52 -19.75 12.57
C PHE A 304 -22.51 -21.14 13.23
N GLU A 305 -21.38 -21.85 13.15
CA GLU A 305 -21.32 -23.24 13.65
C GLU A 305 -21.16 -23.32 15.18
N SER A 306 -20.39 -22.39 15.74
CA SER A 306 -20.01 -22.40 17.16
C SER A 306 -20.74 -21.35 18.00
N LEU A 307 -21.60 -20.53 17.41
CA LEU A 307 -22.20 -19.39 18.10
C LEU A 307 -23.18 -19.85 19.17
N THR A 308 -22.93 -19.43 20.41
CA THR A 308 -23.73 -19.85 21.58
C THR A 308 -24.42 -18.70 22.29
N THR A 309 -23.97 -17.46 22.12
CA THR A 309 -24.54 -16.30 22.81
C THR A 309 -24.36 -15.02 22.01
N VAL A 310 -25.47 -14.29 21.88
CA VAL A 310 -25.50 -12.89 21.43
C VAL A 310 -26.11 -12.04 22.55
N GLY A 311 -25.36 -11.07 23.05
CA GLY A 311 -25.78 -10.22 24.17
C GLY A 311 -26.85 -9.21 23.81
N GLY A 312 -26.84 -8.75 22.57
CA GLY A 312 -27.79 -7.80 21.99
C GLY A 312 -28.87 -8.44 21.13
N SER A 313 -29.34 -7.69 20.13
CA SER A 313 -30.30 -8.10 19.11
C SER A 313 -29.60 -8.63 17.87
N TRP A 314 -30.35 -9.32 17.02
CA TRP A 314 -29.89 -9.75 15.71
C TRP A 314 -30.82 -9.20 14.63
N ASP A 315 -30.27 -8.40 13.73
CA ASP A 315 -30.93 -7.96 12.50
C ASP A 315 -30.15 -8.48 11.28
N ILE A 316 -30.85 -9.10 10.33
CA ILE A 316 -30.28 -9.50 9.04
C ILE A 316 -31.23 -9.21 7.88
N SER A 317 -30.78 -8.44 6.90
CA SER A 317 -31.46 -8.21 5.62
C SER A 317 -30.67 -8.78 4.44
N GLY A 318 -31.36 -9.00 3.31
CA GLY A 318 -30.72 -9.54 2.10
C GLY A 318 -30.41 -11.03 2.11
N SER A 319 -30.96 -11.78 3.07
CA SER A 319 -30.72 -13.22 3.28
C SER A 319 -31.79 -14.14 2.69
N SER A 320 -32.67 -13.65 1.82
CA SER A 320 -33.79 -14.43 1.27
C SER A 320 -33.37 -15.67 0.47
N SER A 321 -32.13 -15.71 0.00
CA SER A 321 -31.55 -16.83 -0.75
C SER A 321 -30.76 -17.80 0.12
N ALA A 322 -30.50 -17.46 1.39
CA ALA A 322 -29.72 -18.27 2.30
C ALA A 322 -30.55 -19.35 2.98
N GLU A 323 -30.01 -20.57 3.08
CA GLU A 323 -30.71 -21.70 3.70
C GLU A 323 -30.48 -21.78 5.22
N PHE A 324 -31.04 -20.85 5.99
CA PHE A 324 -31.10 -20.91 7.45
C PHE A 324 -32.46 -20.46 8.00
N SER A 325 -32.80 -20.85 9.24
CA SER A 325 -34.00 -20.37 9.93
C SER A 325 -33.64 -19.37 11.02
N CYS A 326 -34.29 -18.22 11.02
CA CYS A 326 -34.04 -17.19 12.03
C CYS A 326 -34.42 -17.61 13.45
N SER A 327 -35.41 -18.49 13.56
CA SER A 327 -35.80 -19.10 14.83
C SER A 327 -34.69 -19.93 15.47
N ASP A 328 -33.69 -20.38 14.69
CA ASP A 328 -32.58 -21.18 15.23
C ASP A 328 -31.74 -20.38 16.23
N PHE A 329 -31.81 -19.05 16.15
CA PHE A 329 -31.04 -18.13 16.97
C PHE A 329 -31.83 -17.52 18.13
N ASP A 330 -33.15 -17.70 18.19
CA ASP A 330 -34.02 -17.20 19.27
C ASP A 330 -33.55 -17.66 20.67
N SER A 331 -32.88 -18.82 20.74
CA SER A 331 -32.38 -19.39 21.99
C SER A 331 -31.02 -18.83 22.44
N ILE A 332 -30.25 -18.24 21.53
CA ILE A 332 -28.90 -17.72 21.79
C ILE A 332 -28.83 -16.19 21.81
N VAL A 333 -29.80 -15.50 21.17
CA VAL A 333 -29.93 -14.04 21.15
C VAL A 333 -30.75 -13.56 22.35
N LYS A 334 -30.21 -12.63 23.14
CA LYS A 334 -30.91 -12.08 24.32
C LYS A 334 -31.88 -10.94 23.97
N GLY A 335 -31.64 -10.25 22.86
CA GLY A 335 -32.47 -9.19 22.32
C GLY A 335 -33.56 -9.71 21.37
N GLY A 336 -33.96 -8.88 20.41
CA GLY A 336 -34.89 -9.27 19.35
C GLY A 336 -34.15 -9.93 18.17
N VAL A 337 -34.82 -10.86 17.50
CA VAL A 337 -34.36 -11.42 16.22
C VAL A 337 -35.25 -10.87 15.12
N ASN A 338 -34.64 -10.20 14.15
CA ASN A 338 -35.29 -9.68 12.95
C ASN A 338 -34.53 -10.21 11.73
N CYS A 339 -35.25 -10.89 10.86
CA CYS A 339 -34.71 -11.31 9.58
C CYS A 339 -35.62 -10.73 8.52
N GLY A 340 -35.12 -9.79 7.75
CA GLY A 340 -35.81 -9.11 6.65
C GLY A 340 -36.22 -10.04 5.49
N THR A 341 -36.39 -11.35 5.73
CA THR A 341 -37.34 -12.14 4.96
C THR A 341 -38.66 -11.40 5.05
N SER A 342 -39.19 -11.00 3.91
CA SER A 342 -40.60 -10.64 3.85
C SER A 342 -41.37 -11.75 4.57
N ASP A 343 -41.94 -11.43 5.72
CA ASP A 343 -43.11 -12.14 6.20
C ASP A 343 -44.01 -12.37 4.99
N GLU A 344 -44.55 -13.58 4.90
CA GLU A 344 -45.46 -14.08 3.86
C GLU A 344 -46.24 -12.97 3.14
N PRO A 345 -46.47 -13.07 1.82
CA PRO A 345 -47.27 -12.09 1.11
C PRO A 345 -48.59 -11.91 1.85
N GLU A 346 -48.80 -10.74 2.46
CA GLU A 346 -50.08 -10.38 3.04
C GLU A 346 -51.13 -10.63 1.95
N GLU A 347 -51.98 -11.62 2.20
CA GLU A 347 -53.14 -11.89 1.39
C GLU A 347 -53.89 -10.56 1.23
N PRO A 348 -54.07 -10.03 0.01
CA PRO A 348 -54.60 -8.69 -0.15
C PRO A 348 -56.00 -8.66 0.43
N ALA A 349 -56.18 -7.85 1.47
CA ALA A 349 -57.47 -7.60 2.10
C ALA A 349 -58.52 -7.29 1.01
N GLU A 350 -59.64 -8.00 1.04
CA GLU A 350 -60.80 -7.74 0.20
C GLU A 350 -61.29 -6.30 0.41
N GLU A 351 -60.89 -5.38 -0.48
CA GLU A 351 -61.56 -4.09 -0.59
C GLU A 351 -62.82 -4.23 -1.45
N THR A 352 -63.96 -4.31 -0.77
CA THR A 352 -65.27 -4.01 -1.34
C THR A 352 -65.30 -2.59 -1.91
N THR A 353 -65.28 -2.44 -3.24
CA THR A 353 -65.68 -1.17 -3.88
C THR A 353 -66.58 -1.40 -5.10
N THR A 354 -67.67 -0.64 -5.08
CA THR A 354 -68.78 -0.57 -6.04
C THR A 354 -68.37 -0.06 -7.43
N PRO A 355 -69.10 -0.39 -8.52
CA PRO A 355 -68.66 -0.13 -9.89
C PRO A 355 -69.04 1.29 -10.37
N PRO A 356 -68.25 1.88 -11.27
CA PRO A 356 -68.81 2.85 -12.20
C PRO A 356 -68.49 2.54 -13.69
N VAL A 357 -69.58 2.35 -14.43
CA VAL A 357 -69.93 3.00 -15.70
C VAL A 357 -68.85 3.15 -16.79
N ARG A 358 -69.04 2.32 -17.82
CA ARG A 358 -68.63 2.42 -19.22
C ARG A 358 -68.67 3.84 -19.82
N SER A 359 -67.62 4.21 -20.54
CA SER A 359 -67.67 5.13 -21.69
C SER A 359 -66.50 4.84 -22.65
N THR A 360 -66.81 4.30 -23.82
CA THR A 360 -65.92 4.27 -25.00
C THR A 360 -66.19 5.50 -25.86
N PRO A 361 -65.21 5.99 -26.66
CA PRO A 361 -65.26 5.62 -28.08
C PRO A 361 -63.89 5.38 -28.77
N VAL A 362 -63.88 4.30 -29.55
CA VAL A 362 -63.28 4.04 -30.88
C VAL A 362 -62.43 5.13 -31.56
N ALA A 363 -61.21 4.75 -32.01
CA ALA A 363 -60.72 4.80 -33.42
C ALA A 363 -59.20 4.50 -33.45
N SER A 364 -58.74 3.36 -33.99
CA SER A 364 -58.29 3.13 -35.38
C SER A 364 -56.76 3.20 -35.55
N ILE A 365 -56.18 2.07 -35.96
CA ILE A 365 -54.77 1.82 -36.37
C ILE A 365 -54.56 2.42 -37.79
N PRO A 366 -53.36 2.88 -38.21
CA PRO A 366 -52.40 1.98 -38.89
C PRO A 366 -50.90 2.26 -38.67
N THR A 367 -50.14 1.18 -38.80
CA THR A 367 -48.73 1.04 -39.22
C THR A 367 -48.33 1.99 -40.35
N ASP A 368 -47.14 2.61 -40.27
CA ASP A 368 -46.29 2.76 -41.46
C ASP A 368 -44.80 2.97 -41.16
N LEU A 369 -43.99 2.46 -42.09
CA LEU A 369 -42.54 2.43 -42.16
C LEU A 369 -41.98 3.73 -42.78
N SER A 370 -40.69 3.97 -42.50
CA SER A 370 -39.75 4.86 -43.22
C SER A 370 -39.77 6.36 -42.91
N SER A 371 -38.63 6.84 -42.37
CA SER A 371 -37.82 7.96 -42.90
C SER A 371 -37.05 8.66 -41.77
N THR A 372 -35.73 8.47 -41.73
CA THR A 372 -34.80 9.37 -41.03
C THR A 372 -33.65 9.74 -41.98
N PRO A 373 -33.37 11.04 -42.18
CA PRO A 373 -32.31 11.50 -43.07
C PRO A 373 -30.94 11.51 -42.38
N ALA A 374 -29.90 11.31 -43.19
CA ALA A 374 -28.50 11.39 -42.85
C ALA A 374 -28.06 12.81 -42.46
N LEU A 375 -27.15 12.92 -41.47
CA LEU A 375 -26.33 14.10 -41.25
C LEU A 375 -24.85 13.70 -41.05
N THR A 376 -24.04 14.39 -41.84
CA THR A 376 -22.61 14.27 -42.11
C THR A 376 -21.74 14.93 -41.04
N ILE A 377 -20.55 14.37 -40.79
CA ILE A 377 -19.48 14.98 -39.97
C ILE A 377 -18.31 15.36 -40.90
N PRO A 378 -17.72 16.57 -40.80
CA PRO A 378 -16.66 17.02 -41.69
C PRO A 378 -15.27 16.48 -41.30
N SER A 379 -14.48 16.10 -42.31
CA SER A 379 -13.08 15.72 -42.23
C SER A 379 -12.16 16.96 -42.29
N VAL A 380 -11.22 17.06 -41.34
CA VAL A 380 -10.15 18.08 -41.32
C VAL A 380 -8.84 17.44 -41.78
N SER A 381 -8.23 18.06 -42.79
CA SER A 381 -6.97 17.68 -43.42
C SER A 381 -5.81 18.48 -42.84
N VAL A 382 -4.66 17.84 -42.56
CA VAL A 382 -3.40 18.52 -42.23
C VAL A 382 -2.31 18.10 -43.24
N PRO A 383 -1.54 19.04 -43.82
CA PRO A 383 -0.63 18.77 -44.93
C PRO A 383 0.75 18.23 -44.52
N ILE A 384 1.33 17.43 -45.42
CA ILE A 384 2.68 16.86 -45.39
C ILE A 384 3.68 17.86 -45.99
N VAL A 385 4.82 18.10 -45.33
CA VAL A 385 5.98 18.81 -45.91
C VAL A 385 7.27 18.03 -45.65
N ALA A 386 8.17 18.13 -46.64
CA ALA A 386 9.22 17.22 -47.04
C ALA A 386 10.48 17.11 -46.16
N THR A 387 11.09 15.93 -46.20
CA THR A 387 12.48 15.63 -45.84
C THR A 387 13.47 16.08 -46.94
N PRO A 388 14.62 16.67 -46.62
CA PRO A 388 15.75 16.78 -47.53
C PRO A 388 16.75 15.63 -47.35
N THR A 389 17.24 15.14 -48.50
CA THR A 389 18.29 14.14 -48.69
C THR A 389 19.66 14.80 -48.77
N THR A 390 20.70 14.22 -48.14
CA THR A 390 22.06 14.19 -48.71
C THR A 390 22.93 13.11 -48.04
N PRO A 391 23.68 12.30 -48.80
CA PRO A 391 24.66 11.35 -48.26
C PRO A 391 26.09 11.91 -48.36
N SER A 392 26.99 11.51 -47.45
CA SER A 392 28.44 11.62 -47.67
C SER A 392 29.19 10.51 -46.94
N ALA A 393 30.12 9.92 -47.69
CA ALA A 393 30.87 8.71 -47.42
C ALA A 393 32.18 8.98 -46.67
N PHE A 394 32.66 8.01 -45.88
CA PHE A 394 34.10 7.82 -45.56
C PHE A 394 34.37 6.32 -45.38
N VAL A 395 34.99 5.67 -46.38
CA VAL A 395 36.42 5.25 -46.46
C VAL A 395 36.82 4.14 -45.47
N THR A 396 37.01 2.94 -46.02
CA THR A 396 37.74 1.80 -45.45
C THR A 396 39.26 1.96 -45.59
N PRO A 397 40.06 1.38 -44.67
CA PRO A 397 41.33 0.75 -45.05
C PRO A 397 41.42 -0.73 -44.67
N LYS A 398 42.08 -1.50 -45.56
CA LYS A 398 42.50 -2.91 -45.44
C LYS A 398 43.83 -3.01 -44.62
N PRO A 399 44.44 -4.18 -44.35
CA PRO A 399 44.78 -4.62 -43.00
C PRO A 399 46.30 -4.73 -42.74
N SER A 400 46.68 -4.82 -41.46
CA SER A 400 47.96 -5.42 -41.06
C SER A 400 47.80 -6.16 -39.73
N THR A 401 48.26 -7.41 -39.69
CA THR A 401 48.37 -8.31 -38.53
C THR A 401 49.83 -8.32 -38.04
N PRO A 402 50.23 -9.03 -36.95
CA PRO A 402 49.50 -9.52 -35.76
C PRO A 402 50.20 -9.20 -34.40
N GLY A 403 49.48 -9.29 -33.28
CA GLY A 403 50.14 -9.36 -31.96
C GLY A 403 49.21 -9.57 -30.77
N ALA A 404 49.38 -10.72 -30.11
CA ALA A 404 48.97 -11.10 -28.74
C ALA A 404 47.46 -11.18 -28.43
N GLY A 405 47.03 -12.41 -28.10
CA GLY A 405 45.64 -12.77 -27.88
C GLY A 405 45.13 -12.49 -26.47
N VAL A 406 43.86 -12.11 -26.43
CA VAL A 406 42.97 -12.27 -25.28
C VAL A 406 41.73 -12.99 -25.82
N LYS A 407 41.31 -14.06 -25.13
CA LYS A 407 40.18 -14.91 -25.53
C LYS A 407 38.87 -14.13 -25.35
N SER A 408 38.12 -13.95 -26.45
CA SER A 408 36.80 -13.33 -26.48
C SER A 408 35.74 -14.24 -25.86
N SER A 409 34.88 -13.68 -25.01
CA SER A 409 33.55 -14.22 -24.71
C SER A 409 32.61 -13.86 -25.86
N THR A 410 32.01 -14.87 -26.50
CA THR A 410 31.05 -14.68 -27.59
C THR A 410 29.68 -14.33 -27.01
N VAL A 411 29.16 -13.14 -27.30
CA VAL A 411 27.75 -12.78 -27.06
C VAL A 411 26.94 -13.27 -28.25
N ILE A 412 26.01 -14.20 -28.03
CA ILE A 412 25.00 -14.59 -29.01
C ILE A 412 23.72 -13.84 -28.61
N SER A 413 23.35 -12.82 -29.37
CA SER A 413 22.04 -12.16 -29.28
C SER A 413 21.12 -12.79 -30.32
N SER A 414 20.02 -13.40 -29.91
CA SER A 414 18.96 -13.85 -30.82
C SER A 414 17.95 -12.72 -31.01
N LYS A 415 17.76 -12.28 -32.26
CA LYS A 415 16.71 -11.33 -32.65
C LYS A 415 15.51 -12.12 -33.15
N GLU A 416 14.39 -12.04 -32.45
CA GLU A 416 13.13 -12.59 -32.93
C GLU A 416 12.31 -11.47 -33.58
N ILE A 417 11.82 -11.72 -34.79
CA ILE A 417 11.03 -10.76 -35.57
C ILE A 417 9.68 -11.41 -35.80
N ILE A 418 8.64 -10.87 -35.16
CA ILE A 418 7.27 -11.32 -35.39
C ILE A 418 6.61 -10.30 -36.32
N THR A 419 6.04 -10.79 -37.41
CA THR A 419 5.36 -9.98 -38.41
C THR A 419 3.93 -10.50 -38.53
N GLU A 420 2.96 -9.70 -38.09
CA GLU A 420 1.54 -10.01 -38.26
C GLU A 420 0.90 -9.07 -39.29
N THR A 421 0.00 -9.63 -40.10
CA THR A 421 -0.78 -8.88 -41.09
C THR A 421 -2.20 -8.74 -40.57
N LEU A 422 -2.62 -7.50 -40.33
CA LEU A 422 -3.97 -7.20 -39.85
C LEU A 422 -4.98 -7.36 -40.99
N LYS A 423 -6.25 -7.65 -40.66
CA LYS A 423 -7.32 -7.92 -41.65
C LYS A 423 -7.59 -6.78 -42.65
N ASN A 424 -7.03 -5.58 -42.44
CA ASN A 424 -7.11 -4.45 -43.37
C ASN A 424 -5.92 -4.37 -44.35
N GLY A 425 -5.03 -5.36 -44.36
CA GLY A 425 -3.88 -5.44 -45.28
C GLY A 425 -2.63 -4.67 -44.82
N SER A 426 -2.64 -4.08 -43.63
CA SER A 426 -1.45 -3.42 -43.05
C SER A 426 -0.61 -4.42 -42.26
N THR A 427 0.71 -4.32 -42.37
CA THR A 427 1.66 -5.18 -41.66
C THR A 427 2.30 -4.41 -40.51
N VAL A 428 2.30 -4.99 -39.31
CA VAL A 428 3.01 -4.44 -38.14
C VAL A 428 4.14 -5.40 -37.78
N THR A 429 5.36 -4.86 -37.66
CA THR A 429 6.54 -5.61 -37.24
C THR A 429 6.92 -5.16 -35.84
N LEU A 430 6.89 -6.08 -34.88
CA LEU A 430 7.32 -5.83 -33.51
C LEU A 430 8.71 -6.44 -33.33
N THR A 431 9.64 -5.65 -32.78
CA THR A 431 10.97 -6.12 -32.36
C THR A 431 11.06 -6.00 -30.86
N SER A 432 11.07 -7.14 -30.16
CA SER A 432 11.41 -7.20 -28.74
C SER A 432 12.92 -7.38 -28.56
N TRP A 433 13.45 -6.81 -27.49
CA TRP A 433 14.82 -7.01 -27.02
C TRP A 433 14.75 -7.56 -25.61
N THR A 434 15.30 -8.76 -25.39
CA THR A 434 15.49 -9.32 -24.04
C THR A 434 16.95 -9.17 -23.63
N PRO A 435 17.28 -8.35 -22.61
CA PRO A 435 18.61 -8.35 -22.03
C PRO A 435 18.80 -9.61 -21.19
N VAL A 436 19.82 -10.42 -21.49
CA VAL A 436 20.23 -11.55 -20.65
C VAL A 436 21.15 -11.04 -19.54
N ALA A 437 20.74 -11.20 -18.29
CA ALA A 437 21.56 -10.89 -17.12
C ALA A 437 22.80 -11.81 -17.06
N THR A 438 23.98 -11.22 -16.93
CA THR A 438 25.23 -11.96 -16.67
C THR A 438 25.34 -12.31 -15.19
N ILE A 439 25.36 -13.60 -14.86
CA ILE A 439 25.72 -14.10 -13.53
C ILE A 439 27.25 -14.18 -13.45
N PRO A 440 27.93 -13.55 -12.47
CA PRO A 440 29.36 -13.76 -12.25
C PRO A 440 29.62 -15.17 -11.72
N VAL A 441 30.59 -15.86 -12.33
CA VAL A 441 31.06 -17.19 -11.91
C VAL A 441 31.76 -17.06 -10.56
N ALA A 442 31.21 -17.70 -9.53
CA ALA A 442 31.84 -17.82 -8.22
C ALA A 442 33.12 -18.68 -8.32
N THR A 443 34.23 -18.13 -7.85
CA THR A 443 35.49 -18.87 -7.66
C THR A 443 35.40 -19.71 -6.39
N THR A 444 35.64 -21.01 -6.53
CA THR A 444 35.80 -21.99 -5.44
C THR A 444 36.95 -21.60 -4.48
N PRO A 445 36.76 -21.64 -3.15
CA PRO A 445 37.86 -21.47 -2.20
C PRO A 445 38.79 -22.70 -2.18
N ALA A 446 40.08 -22.43 -2.08
CA ALA A 446 41.15 -23.42 -2.03
C ALA A 446 41.13 -24.28 -0.76
N ALA A 447 41.49 -25.55 -0.93
CA ALA A 447 41.58 -26.56 0.11
C ALA A 447 42.62 -26.23 1.19
N THR A 448 42.22 -26.36 2.46
CA THR A 448 43.09 -26.32 3.65
C THR A 448 43.85 -27.65 3.79
N PRO A 449 45.15 -27.67 4.12
CA PRO A 449 45.91 -28.90 4.25
C PRO A 449 45.62 -29.65 5.56
N SER A 450 45.54 -30.97 5.43
CA SER A 450 45.27 -31.98 6.45
C SER A 450 46.45 -32.25 7.39
N ILE A 451 46.15 -32.45 8.68
CA ILE A 451 47.08 -32.93 9.73
C ILE A 451 46.69 -34.40 10.09
N PRO A 452 47.66 -35.30 10.39
CA PRO A 452 47.44 -36.75 10.35
C PRO A 452 46.82 -37.36 11.63
N ILE A 453 46.20 -38.51 11.41
CA ILE A 453 45.42 -39.37 12.31
C ILE A 453 46.31 -40.08 13.36
N VAL A 454 45.78 -40.22 14.58
CA VAL A 454 46.15 -41.26 15.56
C VAL A 454 44.95 -42.21 15.77
N PRO A 455 45.14 -43.54 15.81
CA PRO A 455 44.04 -44.51 15.84
C PRO A 455 43.57 -44.80 17.27
N PHE A 456 42.27 -44.96 17.47
CA PHE A 456 41.73 -45.63 18.65
C PHE A 456 40.71 -46.70 18.26
N ASP A 457 40.92 -47.86 18.86
CA ASP A 457 40.26 -49.15 18.71
C ASP A 457 38.96 -49.20 19.55
N GLY A 458 37.92 -49.89 19.07
CA GLY A 458 36.67 -49.99 19.82
C GLY A 458 35.43 -50.52 19.11
N LYS A 459 35.44 -51.82 18.79
CA LYS A 459 34.33 -52.80 18.69
C LYS A 459 32.93 -52.40 18.18
N ALA A 460 32.53 -53.14 17.14
CA ALA A 460 31.18 -53.28 16.59
C ALA A 460 30.21 -54.08 17.47
N SER A 461 28.91 -53.77 17.33
CA SER A 461 27.78 -54.67 17.54
C SER A 461 26.66 -54.22 16.59
N GLY A 462 26.31 -55.04 15.61
CA GLY A 462 25.31 -54.74 14.59
C GLY A 462 23.92 -55.25 14.93
N LEU A 463 22.93 -54.76 14.17
CA LEU A 463 21.79 -55.51 13.64
C LEU A 463 21.13 -54.67 12.53
N SER A 464 20.61 -55.36 11.52
CA SER A 464 20.31 -54.92 10.16
C SER A 464 18.78 -54.76 9.93
N PRO A 465 18.22 -54.70 8.69
CA PRO A 465 17.53 -53.51 8.18
C PRO A 465 16.05 -53.75 7.85
N MET A 466 15.30 -52.69 7.53
CA MET A 466 14.07 -52.78 6.74
C MET A 466 14.05 -51.69 5.66
N ALA A 467 13.63 -52.12 4.48
CA ALA A 467 13.69 -51.44 3.20
C ALA A 467 12.49 -50.52 2.94
N GLY A 468 12.63 -49.58 2.01
CA GLY A 468 11.52 -48.80 1.48
C GLY A 468 11.98 -47.58 0.67
N LEU A 469 12.59 -47.83 -0.49
CA LEU A 469 12.90 -46.84 -1.53
C LEU A 469 11.68 -46.69 -2.47
N VAL A 470 11.49 -45.49 -3.03
CA VAL A 470 10.78 -45.07 -4.29
C VAL A 470 9.98 -43.80 -3.96
N GLY A 471 10.10 -42.64 -4.61
CA GLY A 471 10.88 -42.23 -5.77
C GLY A 471 10.43 -40.80 -6.15
N LEU A 472 11.39 -39.90 -6.33
CA LEU A 472 11.25 -38.56 -6.90
C LEU A 472 10.84 -38.64 -8.38
N VAL A 473 9.86 -37.84 -8.81
CA VAL A 473 9.76 -37.34 -10.20
C VAL A 473 9.35 -35.86 -10.20
N SER A 474 10.13 -35.12 -10.97
CA SER A 474 10.17 -33.70 -11.33
C SER A 474 8.89 -33.03 -11.85
N ALA A 475 8.81 -31.73 -11.53
CA ALA A 475 8.73 -30.56 -12.41
C ALA A 475 7.56 -30.31 -13.40
N ALA A 476 7.09 -29.06 -13.29
CA ALA A 476 6.82 -28.08 -14.35
C ALA A 476 5.54 -28.16 -15.21
N MET A 477 4.99 -26.96 -15.42
CA MET A 477 3.93 -26.51 -16.33
C MET A 477 2.48 -26.86 -15.96
N LEU A 478 1.67 -25.84 -15.64
CA LEU A 478 0.72 -25.30 -16.62
C LEU A 478 0.17 -23.93 -16.16
N PHE A 479 0.51 -22.90 -16.92
CA PHE A 479 -0.17 -21.61 -16.98
C PHE A 479 -1.10 -21.70 -18.20
N CYS A 480 -2.41 -21.53 -18.02
CA CYS A 480 -3.37 -21.07 -19.03
C CYS A 480 -4.78 -21.03 -18.44
N LEU A 481 -5.48 -19.91 -18.71
CA LEU A 481 -6.91 -19.61 -18.53
C LEU A 481 -7.34 -19.16 -17.13
N LEU A 482 -7.20 -17.87 -16.83
CA LEU A 482 -8.23 -16.84 -17.08
C LEU A 482 -7.58 -15.45 -17.08
#